data_AF-A0A0G0PDB7-F1
#
_entry.id   AF-A0A0G0PDB7-F1
#
_cell.length_a   1.000
_cell.length_b   1.000
_cell.length_c   1.000
_cell.angle_alpha   90.00
_cell.angle_beta   90.00
_cell.angle_gamma   90.00
#
_symmetry.space_group_name_H-M   'P 1'
#
loop_
_entity.id
_entity.type
_entity.pdbx_description
1 polymer ?
#
loop_
_entity_poly.entity_id
_entity_poly.type
_entity_poly.pdbx_seq_one_letter_code
_entity_poly.pdbx_strand_id
1 'polypeptide(L)'
;PFFVPKDWLAISDSDKFSGINWEKQLTISIFDYLPIYATLPPWSKAPELPEVLEGEAQFLEYRKRSNFQTGIARVSGEALIRLPLFDFPGMVVQIDGQEVPHWNNDCRGQRYCLGLITFNLENGTHTILAKLYDTPIRRVGNIITLGGIGVLVFLVIKSRR
;
A
#
# COMPACT_ATOMS: atom_id res chain seq x y z
N PRO A 1 -21.30 -30.57 -7.60
CA PRO A 1 -20.42 -29.86 -6.64
C PRO A 1 -20.04 -28.47 -7.17
N PHE A 2 -20.40 -27.41 -6.45
CA PHE A 2 -20.13 -26.02 -6.86
C PHE A 2 -18.65 -25.60 -6.67
N PHE A 3 -17.88 -26.39 -5.91
CA PHE A 3 -16.45 -26.20 -5.73
C PHE A 3 -15.72 -27.51 -5.99
N VAL A 4 -14.65 -27.42 -6.76
CA VAL A 4 -13.71 -28.52 -7.02
C VAL A 4 -12.32 -27.99 -6.67
N PRO A 5 -11.59 -28.63 -5.74
CA PRO A 5 -10.21 -28.24 -5.44
C PRO A 5 -9.37 -28.28 -6.72
N LYS A 6 -8.59 -27.23 -6.98
CA LYS A 6 -7.69 -27.21 -8.12
C LYS A 6 -6.61 -28.30 -7.98
N ASP A 7 -5.95 -28.34 -6.82
CA ASP A 7 -4.87 -29.27 -6.50
C ASP A 7 -4.81 -29.53 -4.98
N TRP A 8 -4.32 -30.71 -4.59
CA TRP A 8 -3.93 -31.03 -3.21
C TRP A 8 -2.40 -31.11 -3.15
N LEU A 9 -1.76 -30.20 -2.42
CA LEU A 9 -0.30 -30.15 -2.30
C LEU A 9 0.16 -30.89 -1.04
N ALA A 10 1.02 -31.89 -1.20
CA ALA A 10 1.69 -32.58 -0.09
C ALA A 10 2.99 -31.85 0.26
N ILE A 11 2.87 -30.70 0.95
CA ILE A 11 3.99 -29.85 1.33
C ILE A 11 3.97 -29.59 2.84
N SER A 12 5.14 -29.44 3.46
CA SER A 12 5.23 -29.00 4.86
C SER A 12 5.04 -27.48 4.98
N ASP A 13 4.84 -26.98 6.20
CA ASP A 13 4.82 -25.54 6.46
C ASP A 13 6.15 -24.89 6.05
N SER A 14 7.28 -25.57 6.28
CA SER A 14 8.59 -25.04 5.87
C SER A 14 8.69 -24.89 4.34
N ASP A 15 8.11 -25.82 3.59
CA ASP A 15 8.08 -25.75 2.13
C ASP A 15 7.12 -24.67 1.63
N LYS A 16 6.03 -24.42 2.37
CA LYS A 16 5.04 -23.39 2.05
C LYS A 16 5.59 -21.97 2.28
N PHE A 17 6.39 -21.78 3.33
CA PHE A 17 6.98 -20.51 3.72
C PHE A 17 8.43 -20.32 3.22
N SER A 18 8.81 -21.00 2.13
CA SER A 18 10.13 -20.85 1.51
C SER A 18 10.06 -20.67 -0.01
N GLY A 19 11.11 -20.06 -0.56
CA GLY A 19 11.34 -19.90 -1.99
C GLY A 19 10.12 -19.37 -2.77
N ILE A 20 9.80 -20.02 -3.89
CA ILE A 20 8.71 -19.63 -4.79
C ILE A 20 7.33 -19.74 -4.15
N ASN A 21 7.14 -20.66 -3.20
CA ASN A 21 5.86 -20.81 -2.51
C ASN A 21 5.58 -19.62 -1.62
N TRP A 22 6.62 -19.11 -0.94
CA TRP A 22 6.50 -17.90 -0.15
C TRP A 22 6.14 -16.68 -1.00
N GLU A 23 6.82 -16.49 -2.13
CA GLU A 23 6.49 -15.41 -3.07
C GLU A 23 5.04 -15.52 -3.55
N LYS A 24 4.60 -16.73 -3.92
CA LYS A 24 3.19 -16.97 -4.28
C LYS A 24 2.24 -16.58 -3.15
N GLN A 25 2.52 -16.95 -1.89
CA GLN A 25 1.66 -16.57 -0.76
C GLN A 25 1.58 -15.05 -0.58
N LEU A 26 2.69 -14.34 -0.78
CA LEU A 26 2.71 -12.88 -0.72
C LEU A 26 1.92 -12.23 -1.86
N THR A 27 1.78 -12.89 -3.00
CA THR A 27 1.14 -12.31 -4.20
C THR A 27 -0.23 -12.88 -4.54
N ILE A 28 -0.69 -13.98 -3.94
CA ILE A 28 -1.88 -14.72 -4.42
C ILE A 28 -3.20 -13.96 -4.23
N SER A 29 -3.32 -13.16 -3.16
CA SER A 29 -4.54 -12.41 -2.82
C SER A 29 -4.54 -10.98 -3.38
N ILE A 30 -3.55 -10.63 -4.21
CA ILE A 30 -3.45 -9.28 -4.79
C ILE A 30 -4.65 -8.95 -5.68
N PHE A 31 -5.26 -9.96 -6.31
CA PHE A 31 -6.42 -9.81 -7.19
C PHE A 31 -7.68 -9.33 -6.47
N ASP A 32 -7.76 -9.53 -5.15
CA ASP A 32 -8.94 -9.20 -4.35
C ASP A 32 -8.97 -7.73 -3.92
N TYR A 33 -7.81 -7.06 -3.91
CA TYR A 33 -7.62 -5.73 -3.29
C TYR A 33 -6.89 -4.74 -4.20
N LEU A 34 -6.93 -4.95 -5.52
CA LEU A 34 -6.28 -4.08 -6.49
C LEU A 34 -6.96 -2.68 -6.49
N PRO A 35 -6.21 -1.56 -6.41
CA PRO A 35 -6.80 -0.23 -6.49
C PRO A 35 -7.39 0.01 -7.88
N ILE A 36 -8.36 0.92 -7.96
CA ILE A 36 -9.04 1.28 -9.23
C ILE A 36 -8.09 1.80 -10.32
N TYR A 37 -6.89 2.23 -9.94
CA TYR A 37 -5.89 2.79 -10.86
C TYR A 37 -4.95 1.74 -11.44
N ALA A 38 -4.92 0.53 -10.88
CA ALA A 38 -4.07 -0.54 -11.38
C ALA A 38 -4.86 -1.45 -12.33
N THR A 39 -4.32 -1.69 -13.52
CA THR A 39 -4.99 -2.50 -14.54
C THR A 39 -4.91 -3.99 -14.20
N LEU A 40 -3.75 -4.43 -13.75
CA LEU A 40 -3.45 -5.81 -13.40
C LEU A 40 -2.46 -5.81 -12.24
N PRO A 41 -2.43 -6.88 -11.43
CA PRO A 41 -1.48 -6.96 -10.34
C PRO A 41 -0.04 -7.18 -10.83
N PRO A 42 0.95 -6.84 -9.99
CA PRO A 42 2.34 -7.17 -10.24
C PRO A 42 2.54 -8.69 -10.31
N TRP A 43 3.50 -9.10 -11.14
CA TRP A 43 3.88 -10.50 -11.33
C TRP A 43 5.04 -10.94 -10.42
N SER A 44 5.58 -10.00 -9.63
CA SER A 44 6.69 -10.21 -8.72
C SER A 44 6.45 -9.46 -7.40
N LYS A 45 7.23 -9.81 -6.37
CA LYS A 45 7.24 -9.09 -5.09
C LYS A 45 7.62 -7.63 -5.31
N ALA A 46 7.02 -6.74 -4.51
CA ALA A 46 7.36 -5.32 -4.48
C ALA A 46 8.85 -5.10 -4.08
N PRO A 47 9.60 -4.23 -4.78
CA PRO A 47 10.98 -3.87 -4.42
C PRO A 47 11.11 -3.36 -2.98
N GLU A 48 12.27 -3.56 -2.35
CA GLU A 48 12.49 -3.10 -0.98
C GLU A 48 12.63 -1.58 -0.86
N LEU A 49 13.21 -0.93 -1.86
CA LEU A 49 13.41 0.51 -1.93
C LEU A 49 12.53 1.14 -3.04
N PRO A 50 12.29 2.46 -2.97
CA PRO A 50 11.71 3.19 -4.08
C PRO A 50 12.59 3.17 -5.32
N GLU A 51 11.93 3.37 -6.46
CA GLU A 51 12.56 3.45 -7.76
C GLU A 51 12.78 4.92 -8.14
N VAL A 52 13.94 5.20 -8.71
CA VAL A 52 14.28 6.51 -9.29
C VAL A 52 14.05 6.40 -10.80
N LEU A 53 13.02 7.06 -11.30
CA LEU A 53 12.64 7.03 -12.72
C LEU A 53 13.46 8.03 -13.53
N GLU A 54 13.74 9.19 -12.96
CA GLU A 54 14.53 10.27 -13.54
C GLU A 54 15.37 10.93 -12.44
N GLY A 55 16.52 11.49 -12.83
CA GLY A 55 17.47 12.12 -11.90
C GLY A 55 18.27 11.11 -11.07
N GLU A 56 18.90 11.61 -10.02
CA GLU A 56 19.75 10.82 -9.12
C GLU A 56 19.31 11.00 -7.68
N ALA A 57 18.86 9.91 -7.03
CA ALA A 57 18.48 9.92 -5.63
C ALA A 57 19.00 8.68 -4.88
N GLN A 58 19.47 8.89 -3.65
CA GLN A 58 19.94 7.85 -2.75
C GLN A 58 19.04 7.79 -1.51
N PHE A 59 18.44 6.63 -1.26
CA PHE A 59 17.67 6.38 -0.03
C PHE A 59 18.60 5.99 1.11
N LEU A 60 18.70 6.86 2.11
CA LEU A 60 19.51 6.63 3.33
C LEU A 60 18.76 5.73 4.31
N GLU A 61 17.46 5.95 4.43
CA GLU A 61 16.56 5.14 5.25
C GLU A 61 15.24 4.94 4.52
N TYR A 62 14.64 3.77 4.69
CA TYR A 62 13.30 3.50 4.20
C TYR A 62 12.60 2.44 5.05
N ARG A 63 11.37 2.74 5.45
CA ARG A 63 10.56 1.89 6.33
C ARG A 63 9.15 1.78 5.79
N LYS A 64 8.68 0.54 5.72
CA LYS A 64 7.31 0.20 5.32
C LYS A 64 6.49 -0.24 6.53
N ARG A 65 5.28 0.28 6.64
CA ARG A 65 4.26 -0.13 7.61
C ARG A 65 2.95 -0.38 6.86
N SER A 66 1.96 -0.91 7.57
CA SER A 66 0.70 -1.35 6.96
C SER A 66 -0.11 -0.22 6.32
N ASN A 67 0.03 1.02 6.82
CA ASN A 67 -0.73 2.19 6.34
C ASN A 67 0.16 3.37 5.95
N PHE A 68 1.48 3.23 6.00
CA PHE A 68 2.39 4.28 5.54
C PHE A 68 3.76 3.73 5.14
N GLN A 69 4.48 4.50 4.34
CA GLN A 69 5.89 4.32 4.05
C GLN A 69 6.61 5.64 4.31
N THR A 70 7.81 5.56 4.88
CA THR A 70 8.62 6.73 5.17
C THR A 70 10.08 6.47 4.86
N GLY A 71 10.82 7.51 4.51
CA GLY A 71 12.26 7.40 4.26
C GLY A 71 12.95 8.74 4.22
N ILE A 72 14.27 8.67 4.18
CA ILE A 72 15.14 9.82 3.97
C ILE A 72 15.85 9.60 2.64
N ALA A 73 15.68 10.54 1.71
CA ALA A 73 16.32 10.50 0.41
C ALA A 73 17.21 11.72 0.22
N ARG A 74 18.40 11.51 -0.35
CA ARG A 74 19.29 12.57 -0.82
C ARG A 74 19.24 12.59 -2.35
N VAL A 75 18.89 13.73 -2.91
CA VAL A 75 18.76 13.93 -4.35
C VAL A 75 19.84 14.89 -4.83
N SER A 76 20.42 14.59 -6.00
CA SER A 76 21.33 15.47 -6.72
C SER A 76 20.60 16.05 -7.93
N GLY A 77 20.07 17.28 -7.79
CA GLY A 77 19.21 17.91 -8.79
C GLY A 77 17.72 17.58 -8.58
N GLU A 78 16.92 17.61 -9.63
CA GLU A 78 15.52 17.14 -9.59
C GLU A 78 15.47 15.64 -9.88
N ALA A 79 14.64 14.91 -9.13
CA ALA A 79 14.41 13.50 -9.37
C ALA A 79 12.94 13.14 -9.32
N LEU A 80 12.59 12.14 -10.12
CA LEU A 80 11.26 11.55 -10.15
C LEU A 80 11.28 10.21 -9.42
N ILE A 81 10.51 10.12 -8.34
CA ILE A 81 10.52 8.97 -7.45
C ILE A 81 9.20 8.22 -7.55
N ARG A 82 9.29 6.89 -7.65
CA ARG A 82 8.13 5.98 -7.59
C ARG A 82 8.24 5.05 -6.39
N LEU A 83 7.25 5.08 -5.53
CA LEU A 83 7.19 4.19 -4.37
C LEU A 83 6.66 2.81 -4.78
N PRO A 84 7.16 1.70 -4.19
CA PRO A 84 6.52 0.39 -4.24
C PRO A 84 5.27 0.39 -3.35
N LEU A 85 4.32 1.30 -3.64
CA LEU A 85 3.08 1.50 -2.91
C LEU A 85 1.97 1.89 -3.87
N PHE A 86 0.92 1.09 -3.85
CA PHE A 86 -0.31 1.39 -4.56
C PHE A 86 -0.94 2.68 -4.06
N ASP A 87 -1.42 3.48 -5.01
CA ASP A 87 -2.20 4.67 -4.71
C ASP A 87 -3.66 4.28 -4.42
N PHE A 88 -4.01 4.15 -3.14
CA PHE A 88 -5.40 3.97 -2.74
C PHE A 88 -6.09 5.32 -2.53
N PRO A 89 -7.42 5.42 -2.71
CA PRO A 89 -8.16 6.62 -2.34
C PRO A 89 -7.87 7.01 -0.87
N GLY A 90 -7.39 8.25 -0.67
CA GLY A 90 -7.00 8.77 0.64
C GLY A 90 -5.50 8.67 0.97
N MET A 91 -4.67 8.20 0.03
CA MET A 91 -3.22 8.34 0.13
C MET A 91 -2.81 9.81 0.01
N VAL A 92 -1.85 10.21 0.83
CA VAL A 92 -1.25 11.54 0.83
C VAL A 92 0.26 11.38 0.89
N VAL A 93 0.97 12.16 0.08
CA VAL A 93 2.45 12.23 0.08
C VAL A 93 2.88 13.54 0.71
N GLN A 94 3.85 13.47 1.61
CA GLN A 94 4.46 14.61 2.27
C GLN A 94 5.97 14.58 2.09
N ILE A 95 6.53 15.75 1.76
CA ILE A 95 7.96 16.02 1.70
C ILE A 95 8.25 17.05 2.78
N ASP A 96 9.12 16.72 3.73
CA ASP A 96 9.47 17.55 4.89
C ASP A 96 8.24 18.06 5.66
N GLY A 97 7.20 17.22 5.73
CA GLY A 97 5.95 17.49 6.43
C GLY A 97 4.93 18.32 5.63
N GLN A 98 5.27 18.76 4.42
CA GLN A 98 4.35 19.46 3.53
C GLN A 98 3.74 18.50 2.52
N GLU A 99 2.43 18.58 2.34
CA GLU A 99 1.73 17.78 1.33
C GLU A 99 2.13 18.22 -0.08
N VAL A 100 2.44 17.24 -0.92
CA VAL A 100 2.84 17.47 -2.31
C VAL A 100 1.93 16.68 -3.24
N PRO A 101 1.70 17.17 -4.47
CA PRO A 101 0.95 16.42 -5.45
C PRO A 101 1.69 15.13 -5.83
N HIS A 102 0.94 14.04 -5.94
CA HIS A 102 1.40 12.77 -6.47
C HIS A 102 0.45 12.27 -7.55
N TRP A 103 0.94 11.35 -8.38
CA TRP A 103 0.15 10.71 -9.43
C TRP A 103 0.47 9.22 -9.51
N ASN A 104 -0.31 8.49 -10.31
CA ASN A 104 -0.28 7.04 -10.36
C ASN A 104 -0.36 6.46 -11.79
N ASN A 105 -0.27 7.32 -12.81
CA ASN A 105 -0.34 6.96 -14.22
C ASN A 105 1.05 6.77 -14.88
N ASP A 106 2.15 6.79 -14.11
CA ASP A 106 3.48 6.51 -14.63
C ASP A 106 3.78 5.00 -14.65
N CYS A 107 3.62 4.42 -15.84
CA CYS A 107 3.75 2.99 -16.07
C CYS A 107 5.11 2.58 -16.66
N ARG A 108 6.08 3.50 -16.75
CA ARG A 108 7.39 3.22 -17.36
C ARG A 108 8.12 2.12 -16.59
N GLY A 109 8.77 1.19 -17.29
CA GLY A 109 9.45 0.06 -16.65
C GLY A 109 8.53 -0.98 -15.99
N GLN A 110 7.20 -0.80 -16.06
CA GLN A 110 6.24 -1.78 -15.53
C GLN A 110 5.64 -2.61 -16.67
N ARG A 111 5.34 -3.88 -16.38
CA ARG A 111 4.64 -4.76 -17.33
C ARG A 111 3.20 -4.32 -17.57
N TYR A 112 2.55 -3.78 -16.54
CA TYR A 112 1.20 -3.24 -16.55
C TYR A 112 1.21 -1.93 -15.77
N CYS A 113 0.26 -1.04 -16.03
CA CYS A 113 0.06 0.14 -15.19
C CYS A 113 -0.40 -0.30 -13.80
N LEU A 114 0.52 -0.19 -12.82
CA LEU A 114 0.29 -0.67 -11.46
C LEU A 114 -0.35 0.39 -10.55
N GLY A 115 -0.58 1.63 -11.00
CA GLY A 115 -1.19 2.64 -10.13
C GLY A 115 -0.32 2.98 -8.91
N LEU A 116 1.01 3.03 -9.06
CA LEU A 116 1.93 3.30 -7.95
C LEU A 116 2.13 4.80 -7.73
N ILE A 117 2.27 5.19 -6.47
CA ILE A 117 2.51 6.58 -6.08
C ILE A 117 3.84 7.08 -6.65
N THR A 118 3.75 8.15 -7.43
CA THR A 118 4.87 8.81 -8.10
C THR A 118 4.84 10.30 -7.81
N PHE A 119 5.98 10.90 -7.50
CA PHE A 119 6.12 12.32 -7.17
C PHE A 119 7.53 12.86 -7.46
N ASN A 120 7.64 14.17 -7.59
CA ASN A 120 8.91 14.87 -7.78
C ASN A 120 9.59 15.16 -6.44
N LEU A 121 10.91 15.09 -6.43
CA LEU A 121 11.75 15.45 -5.32
C LEU A 121 12.82 16.44 -5.80
N GLU A 122 12.91 17.59 -5.12
CA GLU A 122 13.89 18.62 -5.44
C GLU A 122 15.29 18.27 -4.93
N ASN A 123 16.27 19.10 -5.29
CA ASN A 123 17.65 18.93 -4.89
C ASN A 123 17.80 19.14 -3.38
N GLY A 124 18.35 18.15 -2.68
CA GLY A 124 18.53 18.23 -1.24
C GLY A 124 18.37 16.89 -0.52
N THR A 125 18.32 16.96 0.80
CA THR A 125 17.98 15.81 1.64
C THR A 125 16.59 16.03 2.20
N HIS A 126 15.69 15.09 1.92
CA HIS A 126 14.27 15.22 2.21
C HIS A 126 13.75 14.02 3.00
N THR A 127 12.81 14.30 3.89
CA THR A 127 12.02 13.28 4.58
C THR A 127 10.74 13.04 3.80
N ILE A 128 10.54 11.79 3.37
CA ILE A 128 9.37 11.35 2.62
C ILE A 128 8.42 10.64 3.57
N LEU A 129 7.13 10.94 3.47
CA LEU A 129 6.05 10.20 4.12
C LEU A 129 4.89 10.03 3.14
N ALA A 130 4.57 8.79 2.77
CA ALA A 130 3.34 8.44 2.08
C ALA A 130 2.42 7.69 3.06
N LYS A 131 1.22 8.23 3.33
CA LYS A 131 0.33 7.69 4.37
C LYS A 131 -1.11 7.62 3.88
N LEU A 132 -1.78 6.52 4.25
CA LEU A 132 -3.21 6.36 4.04
C LEU A 132 -3.98 7.05 5.17
N TYR A 133 -4.81 8.02 4.81
CA TYR A 133 -5.73 8.69 5.72
C TYR A 133 -7.15 8.13 5.60
N ASP A 134 -7.96 8.39 6.64
CA ASP A 134 -9.36 8.00 6.65
C ASP A 134 -10.15 8.75 5.58
N THR A 135 -10.70 7.98 4.65
CA THR A 135 -11.63 8.47 3.62
C THR A 135 -12.96 8.86 4.26
N PRO A 136 -13.74 9.77 3.62
CA PRO A 136 -15.05 10.15 4.13
C PRO A 136 -15.97 8.96 4.41
N ILE A 137 -15.96 7.95 3.53
CA ILE A 137 -16.76 6.73 3.69
C ILE A 137 -16.32 5.89 4.90
N ARG A 138 -15.02 5.78 5.17
CA ARG A 138 -14.50 5.11 6.38
C ARG A 138 -14.90 5.86 7.64
N ARG A 139 -14.86 7.20 7.63
CA ARG A 139 -15.31 8.01 8.77
C ARG A 139 -16.78 7.78 9.09
N VAL A 140 -17.65 7.76 8.08
CA VAL A 140 -19.09 7.47 8.26
C VAL A 140 -19.28 6.05 8.81
N GLY A 141 -18.59 5.06 8.25
CA GLY A 141 -18.64 3.68 8.74
C GLY A 141 -18.23 3.59 10.22
N ASN A 142 -17.13 4.22 10.60
CA ASN A 142 -16.65 4.24 11.99
C ASN A 142 -17.67 4.87 12.95
N ILE A 143 -18.35 5.96 12.53
CA ILE A 143 -19.41 6.60 13.33
C ILE A 143 -20.61 5.65 13.50
N ILE A 144 -21.04 4.98 12.43
CA ILE A 144 -22.15 4.01 12.48
C ILE A 144 -21.80 2.85 13.42
N THR A 145 -20.58 2.30 13.32
CA THR A 145 -20.11 1.23 14.21
C THR A 145 -20.11 1.66 15.67
N LEU A 146 -19.58 2.85 15.96
CA LEU A 146 -19.55 3.38 17.33
C LEU A 146 -20.96 3.60 17.88
N GLY A 147 -21.87 4.15 17.07
CA GLY A 147 -23.28 4.32 17.42
C GLY A 147 -23.97 2.98 17.68
N GLY A 148 -23.72 1.97 16.83
CA GLY A 148 -24.26 0.62 16.98
C GLY A 148 -23.79 -0.06 18.27
N ILE A 149 -22.50 0.05 18.61
CA ILE A 149 -21.97 -0.43 19.89
C ILE A 149 -22.65 0.29 21.06
N GLY A 150 -22.84 1.61 20.97
CA GLY A 150 -23.55 2.40 21.99
C GLY A 150 -24.99 1.90 22.21
N VAL A 151 -25.73 1.63 21.13
CA VAL A 151 -27.09 1.07 21.19
C VAL A 151 -27.08 -0.32 21.83
N LEU A 152 -26.15 -1.20 21.45
CA LEU A 152 -26.05 -2.53 22.04
C LEU A 152 -25.77 -2.47 23.54
N VAL A 153 -24.82 -1.63 23.97
CA VAL A 153 -24.52 -1.41 25.39
C VAL A 153 -25.76 -0.90 26.13
N PHE A 154 -26.48 0.07 25.56
CA PHE A 154 -27.71 0.59 26.13
C PHE A 154 -28.78 -0.50 26.30
N LEU A 155 -28.99 -1.34 25.28
CA LEU A 155 -29.97 -2.44 25.33
C LEU A 155 -29.60 -3.48 26.39
N VAL A 156 -28.31 -3.84 26.51
CA VAL A 156 -27.82 -4.79 27.52
C VAL A 156 -28.00 -4.24 28.94
N ILE A 157 -27.74 -2.94 29.16
CA ILE A 157 -27.96 -2.31 30.46
C ILE A 157 -29.45 -2.29 30.79
N LYS A 158 -30.30 -1.95 29.81
CA LYS A 158 -31.75 -1.93 29.99
C LYS A 158 -32.33 -3.32 30.28
N SER A 159 -31.84 -4.38 29.64
CA SER A 159 -32.36 -5.74 29.83
C SER A 159 -31.96 -6.37 31.17
N ARG A 160 -30.96 -5.81 31.86
CA ARG A 160 -30.49 -6.26 33.18
C ARG A 160 -31.14 -5.50 34.35
N ARG A 161 -31.91 -4.45 34.07
CA ARG A 161 -32.76 -3.75 35.03
C ARG A 161 -34.18 -4.28 34.92
#